data_AF-A0A960Y9F1-F1
#
_entry.id   AF-A0A960Y9F1-F1
#
_cell.length_a   1.000
_cell.length_b   1.000
_cell.length_c   1.000
_cell.angle_alpha   90.00
_cell.angle_beta   90.00
_cell.angle_gamma   90.00
#
_symmetry.space_group_name_H-M   'P 1'
#
loop_
_entity.id
_entity.type
_entity.pdbx_description
1 polymer ?
#
loop_
_entity_poly.entity_id
_entity_poly.type
_entity_poly.pdbx_seq_one_letter_code
_entity_poly.pdbx_strand_id
1 'polypeptide(L)'
;MRLIGVISDTHLTRDNDIAVLDQIAKGPFADVDMILHAGDLVDRGIFDLSFPDIPFVAVAGNMDMGAVASSLPAVDVVRVEKLKIGL
;
A
#
# COMPACT_ATOMS: atom_id res chain seq x y z
N MET A 1 11.71 14.00 -10.67
CA MET A 1 11.86 12.53 -10.58
C MET A 1 10.94 12.10 -9.46
N ARG A 2 10.04 11.14 -9.71
CA ARG A 2 9.13 10.66 -8.66
C ARG A 2 9.71 9.44 -7.94
N LEU A 3 9.65 9.44 -6.62
CA LEU A 3 10.01 8.29 -5.77
C LEU A 3 8.74 7.51 -5.42
N ILE A 4 8.79 6.19 -5.61
CA ILE A 4 7.66 5.30 -5.37
C ILE A 4 8.06 4.33 -4.26
N GLY A 5 7.32 4.34 -3.16
CA GLY A 5 7.40 3.29 -2.15
C GLY A 5 6.69 2.05 -2.65
N VAL A 6 7.34 0.88 -2.58
CA VAL A 6 6.74 -0.40 -2.97
C VAL A 6 6.82 -1.35 -1.80
N ILE A 7 5.69 -1.95 -1.44
CA ILE A 7 5.56 -2.93 -0.36
C ILE A 7 4.57 -4.02 -0.77
N SER A 8 4.60 -5.19 -0.13
CA SER A 8 3.77 -6.35 -0.45
C SER A 8 3.72 -7.28 0.74
N ASP A 9 2.74 -8.20 0.79
CA ASP A 9 2.77 -9.35 1.70
C ASP A 9 2.94 -8.92 3.17
N THR A 10 2.16 -7.92 3.58
CA THR A 10 2.34 -7.28 4.88
C THR A 10 1.52 -7.97 5.96
N HIS A 11 0.34 -8.50 5.63
CA HIS A 11 -0.50 -9.30 6.53
C HIS A 11 -0.82 -8.62 7.88
N LEU A 12 -0.90 -7.29 7.90
CA LEU A 12 -1.06 -6.52 9.14
C LEU A 12 -2.53 -6.52 9.54
N THR A 13 -2.79 -6.85 10.81
CA THR A 13 -4.17 -7.07 11.31
C THR A 13 -4.42 -6.48 12.69
N ARG A 14 -3.43 -5.81 13.29
CA ARG A 14 -3.50 -5.35 14.68
C ARG A 14 -3.02 -3.91 14.80
N ASP A 15 -3.63 -3.17 15.73
CA ASP A 15 -3.18 -1.81 16.09
C ASP A 15 -1.69 -1.75 16.48
N ASN A 16 -1.13 -2.84 17.02
CA ASN A 16 0.29 -2.94 17.35
C ASN A 16 1.22 -2.89 16.12
N ASP A 17 0.69 -3.16 14.92
CA ASP A 17 1.45 -3.16 13.68
C ASP A 17 1.57 -1.74 13.07
N ILE A 18 0.76 -0.78 13.53
CA ILE A 18 0.84 0.64 13.13
C ILE A 18 2.25 1.18 13.37
N ALA A 19 2.91 0.77 14.47
CA ALA A 19 4.26 1.21 14.77
C ALA A 19 5.29 0.83 13.69
N VAL A 20 5.09 -0.30 12.99
CA VAL A 20 5.95 -0.72 11.88
C VAL A 20 5.70 0.17 10.66
N LEU A 21 4.44 0.42 10.31
CA LEU A 21 4.10 1.32 9.21
C LEU A 21 4.58 2.75 9.46
N ASP A 22 4.50 3.23 10.71
CA ASP A 22 5.03 4.52 11.12
C ASP A 22 6.55 4.62 10.93
N GLN A 23 7.29 3.54 11.23
CA GLN A 23 8.74 3.49 10.99
C GLN A 23 9.05 3.49 9.49
N ILE A 24 8.25 2.80 8.69
CA ILE A 24 8.37 2.81 7.23
C ILE A 24 8.10 4.23 6.71
N ALA A 25 7.01 4.86 7.16
CA ALA A 25 6.62 6.22 6.79
C ALA A 25 7.70 7.26 7.15
N LYS A 26 8.32 7.16 8.33
CA LYS A 26 9.36 8.10 8.79
C LYS A 26 10.76 7.78 8.26
N GLY A 27 10.97 6.61 7.68
CA GLY A 27 12.26 6.14 7.21
C GLY A 27 12.29 5.97 5.70
N PRO A 28 12.22 4.73 5.18
CA PRO A 28 12.35 4.47 3.74
C PRO A 28 11.30 5.18 2.89
N PHE A 29 10.11 5.46 3.43
CA PHE A 29 9.02 6.13 2.72
C PHE A 29 8.88 7.63 3.09
N ALA A 30 9.88 8.23 3.75
CA ALA A 30 9.80 9.63 4.18
C ALA A 30 9.65 10.61 3.01
N ASP A 31 10.27 10.30 1.87
CA ASP A 31 10.34 11.19 0.70
C ASP A 31 9.64 10.59 -0.55
N VAL A 32 8.74 9.63 -0.37
CA VAL A 32 8.02 9.02 -1.53
C VAL A 32 6.81 9.85 -1.94
N ASP A 33 6.60 9.98 -3.24
CA ASP A 33 5.46 10.69 -3.82
C ASP A 33 4.19 9.82 -3.88
N MET A 34 4.34 8.50 -3.77
CA MET A 34 3.24 7.53 -3.77
C MET A 34 3.69 6.18 -3.23
N ILE A 35 2.73 5.35 -2.83
CA ILE A 35 2.93 3.99 -2.35
C ILE A 35 2.14 3.01 -3.22
N LEU A 36 2.78 1.90 -3.60
CA LEU A 36 2.16 0.76 -4.27
C LEU A 36 2.23 -0.47 -3.35
N HIS A 37 1.07 -1.10 -3.08
CA HIS A 37 0.99 -2.36 -2.37
C HIS A 37 0.59 -3.51 -3.30
N ALA A 38 1.44 -4.52 -3.46
CA ALA A 38 1.23 -5.64 -4.38
C ALA A 38 0.37 -6.78 -3.79
N GLY A 39 -0.64 -6.43 -2.98
CA GLY A 39 -1.54 -7.39 -2.34
C GLY A 39 -1.08 -7.96 -1.00
N ASP A 40 -2.01 -8.62 -0.32
CA ASP A 40 -1.91 -9.22 1.02
C ASP A 40 -1.72 -8.17 2.14
N LEU A 41 -2.62 -7.18 2.14
CA LEU A 41 -2.73 -6.13 3.17
C LEU A 41 -3.41 -6.67 4.43
N VAL A 42 -4.48 -7.44 4.22
CA VAL A 42 -5.46 -7.96 5.19
C VAL A 42 -6.33 -6.88 5.85
N ASP A 43 -5.75 -5.77 6.31
CA ASP A 43 -6.49 -4.61 6.82
C ASP A 43 -6.05 -3.31 6.15
N ARG A 44 -6.92 -2.77 5.29
CA ARG A 44 -6.68 -1.50 4.59
C ARG A 44 -6.66 -0.29 5.53
N GLY A 45 -7.45 -0.30 6.61
CA GLY A 45 -7.62 0.86 7.48
C GLY A 45 -6.33 1.27 8.19
N ILE A 46 -5.48 0.31 8.53
CA ILE A 46 -4.18 0.55 9.18
C ILE A 46 -3.24 1.37 8.26
N PHE A 47 -3.28 1.14 6.95
CA PHE A 47 -2.47 1.89 5.99
C PHE A 47 -2.96 3.33 5.82
N ASP A 48 -4.28 3.55 5.81
CA ASP A 48 -4.85 4.88 5.70
C ASP A 48 -4.50 5.76 6.93
N LEU A 49 -4.28 5.13 8.11
CA LEU A 49 -3.81 5.82 9.32
C LEU A 49 -2.33 6.21 9.27
N SER A 50 -1.47 5.34 8.74
CA SER A 50 -0.01 5.59 8.69
C SER A 50 0.44 6.40 7.48
N PHE A 51 -0.36 6.44 6.40
CA PHE A 51 -0.05 7.16 5.16
C PHE A 51 -1.19 8.11 4.72
N PRO A 52 -1.69 9.00 5.61
CA PRO A 52 -2.91 9.76 5.34
C PRO A 52 -2.79 10.73 4.15
N ASP A 53 -1.59 11.24 3.91
CA ASP A 53 -1.33 12.30 2.92
C ASP A 53 -0.55 11.81 1.68
N ILE A 54 -0.30 10.51 1.57
CA ILE A 54 0.48 9.92 0.47
C ILE A 54 -0.45 9.08 -0.41
N PRO A 55 -0.51 9.32 -1.73
CA PRO A 55 -1.28 8.48 -2.64
C PRO A 55 -0.93 7.00 -2.49
N PHE A 56 -1.91 6.19 -2.08
CA PHE A 56 -1.74 4.75 -1.82
C PHE A 56 -2.60 3.92 -2.78
N VAL A 57 -1.94 3.17 -3.65
CA VAL A 57 -2.58 2.27 -4.63
C VAL A 57 -2.28 0.83 -4.25
N ALA A 58 -3.30 -0.02 -4.28
CA ALA A 58 -3.17 -1.42 -3.90
C ALA A 58 -4.05 -2.31 -4.77
N VAL A 59 -3.61 -3.55 -4.93
CA VAL A 59 -4.41 -4.66 -5.46
C VAL A 59 -4.72 -5.66 -4.36
N ALA A 60 -5.73 -6.50 -4.57
CA ALA A 60 -6.05 -7.60 -3.66
C ALA A 60 -5.13 -8.80 -3.91
N GLY A 61 -4.45 -9.27 -2.85
CA GLY A 61 -3.74 -10.54 -2.79
C GLY A 61 -4.64 -11.70 -2.37
N ASN A 62 -4.08 -12.91 -2.25
CA ASN A 62 -4.87 -14.11 -1.91
C ASN A 62 -5.36 -14.16 -0.46
N MET A 63 -4.79 -13.34 0.41
CA MET A 63 -5.13 -13.24 1.84
C MET A 63 -6.03 -12.04 2.13
N ASP A 64 -6.19 -11.14 1.16
CA ASP A 64 -7.20 -10.11 1.19
C ASP A 64 -8.56 -10.76 0.94
N MET A 65 -9.41 -10.77 1.96
CA MET A 65 -10.74 -11.40 1.90
C MET A 65 -11.84 -10.39 2.28
N GLY A 66 -13.08 -10.76 2.00
CA GLY A 66 -14.26 -9.99 2.43
C GLY A 66 -14.24 -8.55 1.90
N ALA A 67 -14.21 -7.58 2.82
CA ALA A 67 -14.28 -6.15 2.49
C ALA A 67 -13.06 -5.66 1.69
N VAL A 68 -11.85 -6.17 1.97
CA VAL A 68 -10.63 -5.76 1.26
C VAL A 68 -10.64 -6.29 -0.18
N ALA A 69 -10.95 -7.58 -0.36
CA ALA A 69 -11.10 -8.18 -1.69
C ALA A 69 -12.17 -7.49 -2.54
N SER A 70 -13.21 -6.96 -1.91
CA SER A 70 -14.32 -6.29 -2.59
C SER A 70 -14.03 -4.82 -2.92
N SER A 71 -13.07 -4.20 -2.22
CA SER A 71 -12.73 -2.78 -2.37
C SER A 71 -11.51 -2.53 -3.25
N LEU A 72 -10.68 -3.56 -3.48
CA LEU A 72 -9.47 -3.48 -4.28
C LEU A 72 -9.60 -4.31 -5.57
N PRO A 73 -9.05 -3.84 -6.70
CA PRO A 73 -8.99 -4.63 -7.91
C PRO A 73 -7.98 -5.79 -7.76
N ALA A 74 -8.15 -6.87 -8.54
CA ALA A 74 -7.18 -7.97 -8.56
C ALA A 74 -5.89 -7.62 -9.33
N VAL A 75 -5.95 -6.64 -10.24
CA VAL A 75 -4.82 -6.12 -11.02
C VAL A 75 -5.09 -4.64 -11.32
N ASP A 76 -4.03 -3.83 -11.38
CA ASP A 76 -4.13 -2.44 -11.80
C ASP A 76 -2.94 -2.03 -12.70
N VAL A 77 -3.13 -0.96 -13.48
CA VAL A 77 -2.05 -0.36 -14.28
C VAL A 77 -1.87 1.08 -13.85
N VAL A 78 -0.86 1.30 -13.01
CA VAL A 78 -0.52 2.62 -12.49
C VAL A 78 0.36 3.35 -13.49
N ARG A 79 -0.06 4.56 -13.89
CA ARG A 79 0.73 5.42 -14.78
C ARG A 79 1.49 6.46 -13.97
N VAL A 80 2.82 6.40 -14.03
CA VAL A 80 3.71 7.39 -13.42
C VAL A 80 4.52 8.04 -14.51
N GLU A 81 4.28 9.34 -14.74
CA GLU A 81 4.87 10.09 -15.85
C GLU A 81 4.60 9.38 -17.20
N LYS A 82 5.65 8.87 -17.86
CA LYS A 82 5.56 8.16 -19.15
C LYS A 82 5.54 6.64 -19.00
N LEU A 83 5.73 6.13 -17.79
CA LEU A 83 5.82 4.70 -17.49
C LEU A 83 4.45 4.12 -17.11
N LYS A 84 4.27 2.83 -17.41
CA LYS A 84 3.15 2.02 -16.93
C LYS A 84 3.71 0.93 -16.03
N ILE A 85 3.17 0.82 -14.83
CA ILE A 85 3.54 -0.18 -13.83
C ILE A 85 2.35 -1.10 -13.69
N GLY A 86 2.55 -2.40 -13.93
CA GLY A 86 1.58 -3.41 -13.57
C GLY A 86 1.67 -3.63 -12.06
N LEU A 87 0.53 -3.48 -11.38
CA LEU A 87 0.37 -3.78 -9.97
C LEU A 87 -0.56 -4.97 -9.82
#